data_AF-A0A968X0C3-F1
#
_entry.id   AF-A0A968X0C3-F1
#
_cell.length_a   1.000
_cell.length_b   1.000
_cell.length_c   1.000
_cell.angle_alpha   90.00
_cell.angle_beta   90.00
_cell.angle_gamma   90.00
#
_symmetry.space_group_name_H-M   'P 1'
#
loop_
_entity.id
_entity.type
_entity.pdbx_description
1 polymer ?
#
loop_
_entity_poly.entity_id
_entity_poly.type
_entity_poly.pdbx_seq_one_letter_code
_entity_poly.pdbx_strand_id
1 'polypeptide(L)'
;ISLGIKAALFLSERHAGLTSDQSAKVIGLLEKFHLPLTLAPEITTEKVMEKLARDKKFSAGAIRFVLLDQIGSAKVIKTVTADDLREAIEFLR
;
A
#
# COMPACT_ATOMS: atom_id res chain seq x y z
N ILE A 1 -8.53 3.67 4.97
CA ILE A 1 -7.42 3.08 5.76
C ILE A 1 -7.06 1.70 5.21
N SER A 2 -8.02 0.78 5.06
CA SER A 2 -7.83 -0.56 4.50
C SER A 2 -7.19 -0.62 3.11
N LEU A 3 -7.59 0.25 2.19
CA LEU A 3 -6.96 0.39 0.87
C LEU A 3 -5.47 0.71 0.95
N GLY A 4 -5.09 1.61 1.86
CA GLY A 4 -3.68 1.94 2.10
C GLY A 4 -2.90 0.77 2.69
N ILE A 5 -3.54 -0.07 3.52
CA ILE A 5 -2.93 -1.28 4.07
C ILE A 5 -2.72 -2.32 2.96
N LYS A 6 -3.70 -2.55 2.08
CA LYS A 6 -3.54 -3.48 0.96
C LYS A 6 -2.48 -2.98 -0.05
N ALA A 7 -2.40 -1.67 -0.30
CA ALA A 7 -1.30 -1.08 -1.08
C ALA A 7 0.06 -1.31 -0.40
N ALA A 8 0.12 -1.07 0.92
CA ALA A 8 1.34 -1.28 1.70
C ALA A 8 1.76 -2.76 1.71
N LEU A 9 0.82 -3.71 1.76
CA LEU A 9 1.12 -5.14 1.67
C LEU A 9 1.72 -5.50 0.31
N PHE A 10 1.13 -5.02 -0.79
CA PHE A 10 1.67 -5.24 -2.14
C PHE A 10 3.10 -4.68 -2.26
N LEU A 11 3.32 -3.47 -1.79
CA LEU A 11 4.66 -2.86 -1.73
C LEU A 11 5.60 -3.64 -0.81
N SER A 12 5.09 -4.19 0.29
CA SER A 12 5.87 -4.98 1.24
C SER A 12 6.35 -6.29 0.64
N GLU A 13 5.53 -6.96 -0.16
CA GLU A 13 5.94 -8.17 -0.88
C GLU A 13 7.09 -7.87 -1.85
N ARG A 14 7.03 -6.73 -2.55
CA ARG A 14 8.03 -6.36 -3.56
C ARG A 14 9.30 -5.72 -3.00
N HIS A 15 9.19 -4.92 -1.94
CA HIS A 15 10.31 -4.12 -1.42
C HIS A 15 10.82 -4.55 -0.05
N ALA A 16 9.99 -5.19 0.78
CA ALA A 16 10.36 -5.59 2.14
C ALA A 16 10.60 -7.10 2.28
N GLY A 17 10.19 -7.91 1.30
CA GLY A 17 10.34 -9.37 1.33
C GLY A 17 9.20 -10.08 2.07
N LEU A 18 8.06 -9.40 2.27
CA LEU A 18 6.87 -10.04 2.83
C LEU A 18 6.44 -11.21 1.92
N THR A 19 6.13 -12.35 2.53
CA THR A 19 5.59 -13.49 1.77
C THR A 19 4.10 -13.30 1.51
N SER A 20 3.63 -13.80 0.36
CA SER A 20 2.22 -13.78 -0.03
C SER A 20 1.29 -14.48 0.99
N ASP A 21 1.78 -15.48 1.73
CA ASP A 21 1.04 -16.10 2.84
C ASP A 21 0.76 -15.10 3.98
N GLN A 22 1.75 -14.26 4.31
CA GLN A 22 1.62 -13.25 5.35
C GLN A 22 0.68 -12.13 4.91
N SER A 23 0.74 -11.73 3.64
CA SER A 23 -0.20 -10.73 3.11
C SER A 23 -1.63 -11.27 3.10
N ALA A 24 -1.85 -12.53 2.70
CA ALA A 24 -3.14 -13.19 2.72
C ALA A 24 -3.74 -13.25 4.13
N LYS A 25 -2.92 -13.48 5.17
CA LYS A 25 -3.37 -13.41 6.57
C LYS A 25 -3.86 -12.02 6.96
N VAL A 26 -3.14 -10.97 6.56
CA VAL A 26 -3.55 -9.59 6.87
C VAL A 26 -4.81 -9.21 6.08
N ILE A 27 -4.93 -9.63 4.82
CA ILE A 27 -6.14 -9.45 4.00
C ILE A 27 -7.33 -10.16 4.64
N GLY A 28 -7.17 -11.42 5.08
CA GLY A 28 -8.24 -12.16 5.76
C GLY A 28 -8.65 -11.54 7.10
N LEU A 29 -7.74 -10.88 7.80
CA LEU A 29 -8.07 -10.05 8.97
C LEU A 29 -8.89 -8.83 8.58
N LEU A 30 -8.46 -8.09 7.55
CA LEU A 30 -9.21 -6.94 7.05
C LEU A 30 -10.62 -7.32 6.56
N GLU A 31 -10.79 -8.49 5.93
CA GLU A 31 -12.09 -9.06 5.57
C GLU A 31 -12.94 -9.33 6.82
N LYS A 32 -12.36 -9.95 7.86
CA LYS A 32 -13.06 -10.18 9.14
C LYS A 32 -13.49 -8.88 9.82
N PHE A 33 -12.75 -7.79 9.62
CA PHE A 33 -13.12 -6.46 10.09
C PHE A 33 -14.12 -5.73 9.18
N HIS A 34 -14.66 -6.41 8.15
CA HIS A 34 -15.60 -5.84 7.17
C HIS A 34 -15.09 -4.55 6.52
N LEU A 35 -13.77 -4.44 6.35
CA LEU A 35 -13.16 -3.27 5.76
C LEU A 35 -13.15 -3.36 4.23
N PRO A 36 -13.35 -2.24 3.52
CA PRO A 36 -13.32 -2.24 2.06
C PRO A 36 -11.90 -2.54 1.55
N LEU A 37 -11.75 -3.63 0.81
CA LEU A 37 -10.48 -4.14 0.28
C LEU A 37 -10.27 -3.87 -1.21
N THR A 38 -11.30 -3.37 -1.88
CA THR A 38 -11.29 -3.02 -3.28
C THR A 38 -11.43 -1.52 -3.43
N LEU A 39 -10.70 -0.97 -4.40
CA LEU A 39 -10.84 0.44 -4.75
C LEU A 39 -12.21 0.59 -5.41
N ALA A 40 -12.98 1.59 -4.98
CA ALA A 40 -14.25 1.87 -5.64
C ALA A 40 -13.96 2.20 -7.11
N PRO A 41 -14.71 1.63 -8.09
CA PRO A 41 -14.43 1.79 -9.52
C PRO A 41 -14.51 3.25 -10.00
N GLU A 42 -15.19 4.08 -9.23
CA GLU A 42 -15.33 5.53 -9.36
C GLU A 42 -14.05 6.33 -9.00
N ILE A 43 -13.06 5.71 -8.36
CA ILE A 43 -11.79 6.35 -7.99
C ILE A 43 -10.71 5.98 -9.01
N THR A 44 -10.33 6.96 -9.84
CA THR A 44 -9.22 6.81 -10.80
C THR A 44 -7.86 6.82 -10.10
N THR A 45 -6.92 6.01 -10.59
CA THR A 45 -5.52 5.97 -10.14
C THR A 45 -4.89 7.35 -10.05
N GLU A 46 -5.15 8.21 -11.04
CA GLU A 46 -4.67 9.59 -11.07
C GLU A 46 -5.14 10.41 -9.87
N LYS A 47 -6.41 10.25 -9.46
CA LYS A 47 -7.00 10.99 -8.33
C LYS A 47 -6.40 10.57 -6.99
N VAL A 48 -6.03 9.29 -6.87
CA VAL A 48 -5.29 8.75 -5.71
C VAL A 48 -3.86 9.30 -5.72
N MET A 49 -3.19 9.27 -6.87
CA MET A 49 -1.83 9.80 -7.04
C MET A 49 -1.76 11.30 -6.75
N GLU A 50 -2.74 12.08 -7.19
CA GLU A 50 -2.83 13.52 -6.94
C GLU A 50 -3.01 13.84 -5.45
N LYS A 51 -3.85 13.04 -4.75
CA LYS A 51 -4.02 13.18 -3.29
C LYS A 51 -2.77 12.78 -2.52
N LEU A 52 -2.09 11.71 -2.93
CA LEU A 52 -0.83 11.26 -2.34
C LEU A 52 0.29 12.29 -2.57
N ALA A 53 0.37 12.87 -3.77
CA ALA A 53 1.32 13.92 -4.11
C ALA A 53 1.08 15.23 -3.34
N ARG A 54 -0.18 15.53 -3.00
CA ARG A 54 -0.55 16.66 -2.12
C ARG A 54 -0.31 16.40 -0.63
N ASP A 55 -0.18 15.15 -0.20
CA ASP A 55 0.10 14.82 1.19
C ASP A 55 1.53 15.25 1.55
N LYS A 56 1.71 15.95 2.67
CA LYS A 56 3.01 16.55 3.08
C LYS A 56 4.15 15.52 3.23
N LYS A 57 3.87 14.21 3.21
CA LYS A 57 4.87 13.12 3.16
C LYS A 57 5.56 12.96 1.80
N PHE A 58 5.07 13.63 0.75
CA PHE A 58 5.65 13.64 -0.60
C PHE A 58 6.70 14.74 -0.83
N SER A 59 6.86 15.65 0.13
CA SER A 59 7.79 16.77 0.02
C SER A 59 9.24 16.26 0.12
N ALA A 60 10.00 16.40 -0.96
CA ALA A 60 11.43 16.07 -1.11
C ALA A 60 11.80 14.67 -1.67
N GLY A 61 11.03 14.12 -2.61
CA GLY A 61 11.50 13.08 -3.54
C GLY A 61 11.77 11.68 -2.96
N ALA A 62 11.61 11.49 -1.66
CA ALA A 62 11.78 10.21 -0.99
C ALA A 62 10.50 9.86 -0.20
N ILE A 63 9.67 9.01 -0.79
CA ILE A 63 8.40 8.60 -0.19
C ILE A 63 8.71 7.59 0.91
N ARG A 64 8.47 7.98 2.18
CA ARG A 64 8.69 7.10 3.33
C ARG A 64 7.44 6.25 3.55
N PHE A 65 7.50 5.00 3.09
CA PHE A 65 6.46 4.02 3.35
C PHE A 65 6.83 3.14 4.53
N VAL A 66 5.86 2.89 5.40
CA VAL A 66 5.97 1.85 6.43
C VAL A 66 5.50 0.56 5.78
N LEU A 67 6.45 -0.32 5.44
CA LEU A 67 6.22 -1.63 4.88
C LEU A 67 6.43 -2.69 5.97
N LEU A 68 5.81 -3.85 5.81
CA LEU A 68 5.92 -4.97 6.72
C LEU A 68 6.93 -5.96 6.13
N ASP A 69 7.97 -6.33 6.86
CA ASP A 69 8.85 -7.43 6.42
C ASP A 69 8.30 -8.80 6.90
N GLN A 70 7.66 -8.79 8.08
CA GLN A 70 6.94 -9.93 8.67
C GLN A 70 5.77 -9.43 9.52
N ILE A 71 4.80 -10.30 9.83
CA ILE A 71 3.71 -9.96 10.75
C ILE A 71 4.32 -9.56 12.11
N GLY A 72 4.11 -8.30 12.52
CA GLY A 72 4.66 -7.72 13.74
C GLY A 72 5.97 -6.92 13.57
N SER A 73 6.58 -6.91 12.38
CA SER A 73 7.78 -6.11 12.07
C SER A 73 7.50 -5.14 10.93
N ALA A 74 7.55 -3.85 11.25
CA ALA A 74 7.39 -2.78 10.28
C ALA A 74 8.72 -2.08 10.04
N LYS A 75 9.11 -1.94 8.77
CA LYS A 75 10.29 -1.22 8.30
C LYS A 75 9.87 0.00 7.49
N VAL A 76 10.56 1.12 7.73
CA VAL A 76 10.38 2.33 6.92
C VAL A 76 11.28 2.24 5.70
N ILE A 77 10.68 2.05 4.53
CA ILE A 77 11.37 2.02 3.25
C ILE A 77 11.21 3.37 2.55
N LYS A 78 12.30 3.89 2.00
CA LYS A 78 12.35 5.19 1.30
C LYS A 78 12.54 5.05 -0.22
N THR A 79 12.64 3.81 -0.71
CA THR A 79 12.90 3.46 -2.12
C THR A 79 11.61 3.28 -2.93
N VAL A 80 10.44 3.47 -2.31
CA VAL A 80 9.16 3.35 -3.02
C VAL A 80 9.05 4.50 -4.03
N THR A 81 8.91 4.14 -5.30
CA THR A 81 8.79 5.11 -6.39
C THR A 81 7.32 5.43 -6.67
N ALA A 82 7.08 6.48 -7.47
CA ALA A 82 5.74 6.80 -7.95
C ALA A 82 5.17 5.72 -8.88
N ASP A 83 6.03 4.90 -9.49
CA ASP A 83 5.62 3.80 -10.37
C ASP A 83 5.11 2.61 -9.55
N ASP A 84 5.84 2.23 -8.49
CA ASP A 84 5.39 1.22 -7.52
C ASP A 84 4.03 1.56 -6.91
N LEU A 85 3.78 2.85 -6.66
CA LEU A 85 2.50 3.35 -6.20
C LEU A 85 1.40 3.16 -7.24
N ARG A 86 1.68 3.41 -8.52
CA ARG A 86 0.71 3.17 -9.60
C ARG A 86 0.39 1.69 -9.72
N GLU A 87 1.40 0.82 -9.70
CA GLU A 87 1.22 -0.64 -9.70
C GLU A 87 0.38 -1.08 -8.50
N ALA A 88 0.68 -0.57 -7.30
CA ALA A 88 -0.08 -0.88 -6.11
C ALA A 88 -1.54 -0.44 -6.24
N ILE A 89 -1.82 0.74 -6.81
CA ILE A 89 -3.20 1.23 -7.00
C ILE A 89 -3.94 0.41 -8.07
N GLU A 90 -3.28 0.04 -9.16
CA GLU A 90 -3.84 -0.85 -10.18
C GLU A 90 -4.18 -2.23 -9.58
N PHE A 91 -3.33 -2.74 -8.67
CA PHE A 91 -3.59 -3.99 -7.94
C PHE A 91 -4.77 -3.89 -6.94
N LEU A 92 -5.14 -2.67 -6.52
CA LEU A 92 -6.30 -2.46 -5.66
C LEU A 92 -7.62 -2.41 -6.43
N ARG A 93 -7.56 -2.33 -7.75
CA ARG A 93 -8.73 -2.22 -8.63
C ARG A 93 -9.52 -3.52 -8.74
#